data_AF-A0A6L5XU93-F1
#
_entry.id   AF-A0A6L5XU93-F1
#
_cell.length_a   1.000
_cell.length_b   1.000
_cell.length_c   1.000
_cell.angle_alpha   90.00
_cell.angle_beta   90.00
_cell.angle_gamma   90.00
#
_symmetry.space_group_name_H-M   'P 1'
#
loop_
_entity.id
_entity.type
_entity.pdbx_description
1 polymer ?
#
loop_
_entity_poly.entity_id
_entity_poly.type
_entity_poly.pdbx_seq_one_letter_code
_entity_poly.pdbx_strand_id
1 'polypeptide(L)'
;MEYKVKNVMEYVVANKLEKLEPTLKCCKCKQCTSDIVAYVLNRIPAKYVASEKGELFSKIIEFDKEFEHELLILIAQAAEVVRENPLHDKAE
;
A
#
# COMPACT_ATOMS: atom_id res chain seq x y z
N MET A 1 -26.51 9.29 1.44
CA MET A 1 -25.02 9.34 1.48
C MET A 1 -24.60 8.64 2.75
N GLU A 2 -23.85 7.54 2.61
CA GLU A 2 -23.34 6.78 3.76
C GLU A 2 -22.01 7.38 4.19
N TYR A 3 -21.88 7.75 5.47
CA TYR A 3 -20.65 8.28 6.04
C TYR A 3 -19.88 7.14 6.71
N LYS A 4 -18.80 6.68 6.08
CA LYS A 4 -17.92 5.63 6.59
C LYS A 4 -16.49 6.15 6.66
N VAL A 5 -15.90 6.07 7.85
CA VAL A 5 -14.50 6.42 8.06
C VAL A 5 -13.61 5.37 7.40
N LYS A 6 -12.70 5.79 6.53
CA LYS A 6 -11.72 4.93 5.85
C LYS A 6 -10.40 5.64 5.65
N ASN A 7 -9.30 4.88 5.69
CA ASN A 7 -7.97 5.37 5.32
C ASN A 7 -7.83 5.30 3.81
N VAL A 8 -7.77 6.44 3.13
CA VAL A 8 -7.59 6.47 1.67
C VAL A 8 -6.24 5.92 1.24
N MET A 9 -5.23 5.95 2.12
CA MET A 9 -3.89 5.45 1.83
C MET A 9 -3.88 3.95 1.54
N GLU A 10 -4.83 3.18 2.08
CA GLU A 10 -4.98 1.75 1.77
C GLU A 10 -5.18 1.51 0.26
N TYR A 11 -6.02 2.33 -0.37
CA TYR A 11 -6.25 2.27 -1.82
C TYR A 11 -5.01 2.71 -2.61
N VAL A 12 -4.35 3.78 -2.17
CA VAL A 12 -3.16 4.32 -2.84
C VAL A 12 -2.02 3.29 -2.87
N VAL A 13 -1.73 2.71 -1.70
CA VAL A 13 -0.68 1.68 -1.55
C VAL A 13 -1.04 0.46 -2.37
N ALA A 14 -2.29 -0.02 -2.33
CA ALA A 14 -2.72 -1.19 -3.10
C ALA A 14 -2.55 -0.99 -4.61
N ASN A 15 -2.99 0.15 -5.16
CA ASN A 15 -2.84 0.43 -6.60
C ASN A 15 -1.39 0.57 -7.03
N LYS A 16 -0.54 1.16 -6.19
CA LYS A 16 0.89 1.28 -6.50
C LYS A 16 1.57 -0.09 -6.44
N LEU A 17 1.22 -0.90 -5.44
CA LEU A 17 1.72 -2.27 -5.31
C LEU A 17 1.34 -3.11 -6.52
N GLU A 18 0.09 -3.11 -6.97
CA GLU A 18 -0.36 -3.85 -8.16
C GLU A 18 0.48 -3.53 -9.41
N LYS A 19 0.82 -2.25 -9.60
CA LYS A 19 1.68 -1.81 -10.72
C LYS A 19 3.13 -2.27 -10.58
N LEU A 20 3.63 -2.37 -9.35
CA LEU A 20 5.00 -2.75 -9.05
C LEU A 20 5.18 -4.27 -8.89
N GLU A 21 4.11 -4.99 -8.59
CA GLU A 21 4.09 -6.44 -8.32
C GLU A 21 4.84 -7.27 -9.36
N PRO A 22 4.76 -7.00 -10.68
CA PRO A 22 5.53 -7.74 -11.68
C PRO A 22 7.05 -7.62 -11.50
N THR A 23 7.52 -6.51 -10.92
CA THR A 23 8.94 -6.19 -10.74
C THR A 23 9.51 -6.65 -9.40
N LEU A 24 8.65 -6.92 -8.42
CA LEU A 24 9.06 -7.35 -7.08
C LEU A 24 9.59 -8.79 -7.12
N LYS A 25 10.73 -9.00 -6.48
CA LYS A 25 11.40 -10.31 -6.36
C LYS A 25 11.02 -11.01 -5.05
N CYS A 26 9.74 -11.03 -4.69
CA CYS A 26 9.20 -11.67 -3.48
C CYS A 26 8.01 -12.58 -3.83
N CYS A 27 7.52 -13.34 -2.85
CA CYS A 27 6.26 -14.07 -2.98
C CYS A 27 5.10 -13.07 -3.15
N LYS A 28 4.10 -13.46 -3.95
CA LYS A 28 2.95 -12.63 -4.35
C LYS A 28 1.62 -13.19 -3.86
N CYS A 29 1.64 -14.14 -2.91
CA CYS A 29 0.42 -14.65 -2.32
C CYS A 29 -0.31 -13.55 -1.54
N LYS A 30 -1.56 -13.80 -1.18
CA LYS A 30 -2.40 -12.82 -0.45
C LYS A 30 -1.80 -12.42 0.90
N GLN A 31 -1.11 -13.34 1.57
CA GLN A 31 -0.47 -13.06 2.85
C GLN A 31 0.72 -12.11 2.66
N CYS A 32 1.66 -12.45 1.76
CA CYS A 32 2.83 -11.60 1.49
C CYS A 32 2.45 -10.20 0.96
N THR A 33 1.45 -10.11 0.09
CA THR A 33 0.97 -8.80 -0.39
C THR A 33 0.32 -7.99 0.73
N SER A 34 -0.42 -8.63 1.64
CA SER A 34 -0.98 -7.97 2.83
C SER A 34 0.11 -7.49 3.79
N ASP A 35 1.16 -8.28 4.00
CA ASP A 35 2.31 -7.89 4.83
C ASP A 35 3.05 -6.69 4.23
N ILE A 36 3.22 -6.65 2.91
CA ILE A 36 3.80 -5.50 2.20
C ILE A 36 2.95 -4.24 2.42
N VAL A 37 1.63 -4.35 2.23
CA VAL A 37 0.70 -3.21 2.43
C VAL A 37 0.75 -2.73 3.88
N ALA A 38 0.71 -3.64 4.86
CA ALA A 38 0.79 -3.30 6.28
C ALA A 38 2.14 -2.63 6.64
N TYR A 39 3.25 -3.13 6.10
CA TYR A 39 4.57 -2.53 6.32
C TYR A 39 4.61 -1.07 5.86
N VAL A 40 4.06 -0.79 4.68
CA VAL A 40 4.05 0.54 4.07
C VAL A 40 3.10 1.48 4.81
N LEU A 41 1.87 1.06 5.11
CA LEU A 41 0.86 1.88 5.78
C LEU A 41 1.30 2.34 7.18
N ASN A 42 2.08 1.53 7.89
CA ASN A 42 2.63 1.89 9.19
C ASN A 42 3.76 2.93 9.12
N ARG A 43 4.24 3.29 7.91
CA ARG A 43 5.38 4.20 7.70
C ARG A 43 5.02 5.48 6.96
N ILE A 44 3.81 5.59 6.43
CA ILE A 44 3.29 6.78 5.77
C ILE A 44 2.21 7.44 6.63
N PRO A 45 1.99 8.76 6.52
CA PRO A 45 0.91 9.42 7.24
C PRO A 45 -0.45 8.86 6.80
N ALA A 46 -1.21 8.32 7.75
CA ALA A 46 -2.56 7.85 7.49
C ALA A 46 -3.48 9.03 7.16
N LYS A 47 -4.46 8.80 6.26
CA LYS A 47 -5.37 9.84 5.82
C LYS A 47 -6.80 9.35 5.80
N TYR A 48 -7.49 9.63 6.90
CA TYR A 48 -8.86 9.21 7.12
C TYR A 48 -9.86 10.20 6.55
N VAL A 49 -10.88 9.68 5.87
CA VAL A 49 -12.00 10.46 5.33
C VAL A 49 -13.31 9.79 5.70
N ALA A 50 -14.36 10.58 5.90
CA ALA A 50 -15.70 10.09 6.22
C ALA A 50 -16.71 10.26 5.07
N SER A 51 -16.32 10.87 3.96
CA SER A 51 -17.20 11.15 2.80
C SER A 51 -16.50 10.89 1.47
N GLU A 52 -17.29 10.61 0.43
CA GLU A 52 -16.80 10.45 -0.94
C GLU A 52 -16.08 11.70 -1.48
N LYS A 53 -16.54 12.90 -1.10
CA LYS A 53 -15.83 14.15 -1.46
C LYS A 53 -14.45 14.20 -0.83
N GLY A 54 -14.31 13.78 0.43
CA GLY A 54 -13.02 13.70 1.11
C GLY A 54 -12.07 12.70 0.45
N GLU A 55 -12.61 11.58 -0.06
CA GLU A 55 -11.83 10.62 -0.85
C GLU A 55 -11.31 11.25 -2.15
N LEU A 56 -12.16 11.94 -2.92
CA LEU A 56 -11.76 12.58 -4.18
C LEU A 56 -10.66 13.62 -3.97
N PHE A 57 -10.80 14.48 -2.96
CA PHE A 57 -9.74 15.44 -2.60
C PHE A 57 -8.46 14.74 -2.14
N SER A 58 -8.58 13.56 -1.53
CA SER A 58 -7.40 12.82 -1.07
C SER A 58 -6.62 12.18 -2.20
N LYS A 59 -7.31 11.71 -3.25
CA LYS A 59 -6.69 11.21 -4.49
C LYS A 59 -5.89 12.28 -5.23
N ILE A 60 -6.24 13.56 -5.08
CA ILE A 60 -5.47 14.67 -5.67
C ILE A 60 -4.08 14.82 -5.01
N ILE A 61 -3.92 14.40 -3.76
CA ILE A 61 -2.61 14.43 -3.07
C ILE A 61 -1.69 13.30 -3.56
N GLU A 62 -2.22 12.27 -4.25
CA GLU A 62 -1.41 11.23 -4.91
C GLU A 62 -0.57 11.77 -6.07
N PHE A 63 -0.84 12.99 -6.56
CA PHE A 63 -0.09 13.62 -7.65
C PHE A 63 1.23 14.27 -7.21
N ASP A 64 1.58 14.19 -5.93
CA ASP A 64 2.88 14.61 -5.44
C ASP A 64 3.96 13.56 -5.83
N LYS A 65 4.90 13.99 -6.68
CA LYS A 65 6.00 13.14 -7.17
C LYS A 65 6.91 12.67 -6.04
N GLU A 66 7.08 13.48 -4.99
CA GLU A 66 7.91 13.12 -3.85
C GLU A 66 7.27 11.96 -3.07
N PHE A 67 5.96 12.05 -2.85
CA PHE A 67 5.18 10.98 -2.25
C PHE A 67 5.21 9.70 -3.10
N GLU A 68 5.09 9.80 -4.42
CA GLU A 68 5.21 8.62 -5.30
C GLU A 68 6.58 7.94 -5.19
N HIS A 69 7.65 8.72 -5.07
CA HIS A 69 9.01 8.20 -4.92
C HIS A 69 9.22 7.53 -3.56
N GLU A 70 8.74 8.15 -2.48
CA GLU A 70 8.75 7.57 -1.13
C GLU A 70 8.00 6.23 -1.11
N LEU A 71 6.80 6.19 -1.70
CA LEU A 71 5.99 4.99 -1.78
C LEU A 71 6.69 3.86 -2.53
N LEU A 72 7.39 4.17 -3.64
CA LEU A 72 8.21 3.20 -4.37
C LEU A 72 9.31 2.60 -3.50
N ILE A 73 10.06 3.43 -2.76
CA ILE A 73 11.13 2.98 -1.87
C ILE A 73 10.56 2.07 -0.77
N LEU A 74 9.47 2.49 -0.12
CA LEU A 74 8.86 1.74 0.97
C LEU A 74 8.32 0.39 0.50
N ILE A 75 7.69 0.32 -0.68
CA ILE A 75 7.23 -0.95 -1.26
C ILE A 75 8.41 -1.87 -1.58
N ALA A 76 9.50 -1.34 -2.13
CA ALA A 76 10.70 -2.13 -2.41
C ALA A 76 11.31 -2.71 -1.12
N GLN A 77 11.45 -1.89 -0.07
CA GLN A 77 11.93 -2.33 1.24
C GLN A 77 10.99 -3.38 1.87
N ALA A 78 9.68 -3.17 1.79
CA ALA A 78 8.69 -4.11 2.29
C ALA A 78 8.83 -5.48 1.60
N ALA A 79 9.01 -5.48 0.28
CA ALA A 79 9.21 -6.70 -0.49
C ALA A 79 10.49 -7.43 -0.09
N GLU A 80 11.58 -6.71 0.21
CA GLU A 80 12.81 -7.30 0.74
C GLU A 80 12.60 -7.95 2.10
N VAL A 81 11.94 -7.25 3.03
CA VAL A 81 11.65 -7.75 4.38
C VAL A 81 10.79 -9.02 4.34
N VAL A 82 9.72 -9.01 3.54
CA VAL A 82 8.81 -10.16 3.38
C VAL A 82 9.49 -11.32 2.66
N ARG A 83 10.38 -11.04 1.71
CA ARG A 83 11.18 -12.08 1.04
C ARG A 83 12.16 -12.76 2.00
N GLU A 84 12.78 -12.01 2.90
CA GLU A 84 13.72 -12.55 3.88
C GLU A 84 13.03 -13.29 5.03
N ASN A 85 11.82 -12.87 5.39
CA ASN A 85 11.04 -13.44 6.49
C ASN A 85 9.60 -13.74 6.06
N PRO A 86 9.39 -14.69 5.12
CA PRO A 86 8.06 -15.03 4.65
C PRO A 86 7.25 -15.70 5.77
N LEU A 87 6.07 -15.15 6.08
CA LEU A 87 5.12 -15.74 7.05
C LEU A 87 4.10 -16.67 6.40
N HIS A 88 3.98 -16.63 5.07
CA HIS A 88 3.03 -17.46 4.34
C HIS A 88 3.38 -18.94 4.41
N ASP A 89 2.35 -19.78 4.42
CA ASP A 89 2.53 -21.23 4.36
C ASP A 89 3.13 -21.63 2.99
N LYS A 90 4.12 -22.53 3.01
CA LYS A 90 4.79 -23.02 1.79
C LYS A 90 3.87 -23.80 0.81
N ALA A 91 2.61 -24.02 1.19
CA ALA A 91 1.62 -24.73 0.40
C ALA A 91 0.75 -23.80 -0.48
N GLU A 92 0.95 -22.47 -0.42
CA GLU A 92 0.30 -21.48 -1.31
C GLU A 92 1.11 -21.15 -2.56
#